data_AF-A0A3C1KL58-F1
#
_entry.id   AF-A0A3C1KL58-F1
#
_cell.length_a   1.000
_cell.length_b   1.000
_cell.length_c   1.000
_cell.angle_alpha   90.00
_cell.angle_beta   90.00
_cell.angle_gamma   90.00
#
_symmetry.space_group_name_H-M   'P 1'
#
loop_
_entity.id
_entity.type
_entity.pdbx_description
1 polymer ?
#
loop_
_entity_poly.entity_id
_entity_poly.type
_entity_poly.pdbx_seq_one_letter_code
_entity_poly.pdbx_strand_id
1 'polypeptide(L)'
;RPSLALINPIDNEDYVAQWQAGLGQYFQTVRLFNAQRAEAEKQLELLVLFGHLDEHWRQALDRAVAVLRSERGREHREAASLITEWIADALTFQLSQRVPEGLPVKPVEDLLFTRYQHELQARERRCRRQVEEVYHYHRLQRSELDIDLEASELFNVEQWYLWGLDRRALTLVAASAGALLGGGTGLALDGMTAGLTGGLGTLISGTLGAASGGVAALRYADEIAQLRVKGIPSGGKLVSYGPSRNPNFPFVLLGRALLHQQRLCSRTHADRSALQLDTALLADVSDAERRQLARWFAALRQPRSAAAARQALAEWMLARTGAPSGSA
;
A
#
# COMPACT_ATOMS: atom_id res chain seq x y z
N ARG A 1 -39.98 6.79 -29.14
CA ARG A 1 -39.50 6.86 -27.74
C ARG A 1 -38.07 6.34 -27.75
N PRO A 2 -37.10 7.05 -27.17
CA PRO A 2 -35.73 6.54 -27.10
C PRO A 2 -35.72 5.27 -26.26
N SER A 3 -35.06 4.23 -26.77
CA SER A 3 -35.13 2.86 -26.25
C SER A 3 -33.73 2.31 -26.04
N LEU A 4 -33.45 1.84 -24.82
CA LEU A 4 -32.17 1.28 -24.39
C LEU A 4 -32.35 -0.20 -24.06
N ALA A 5 -31.46 -1.04 -24.58
CA ALA A 5 -31.28 -2.41 -24.13
C ALA A 5 -29.96 -2.56 -23.37
N LEU A 6 -30.01 -3.30 -22.27
CA LEU A 6 -28.85 -3.65 -21.46
C LEU A 6 -28.61 -5.15 -21.55
N ILE A 7 -27.40 -5.54 -21.94
CA ILE A 7 -26.96 -6.94 -21.95
C ILE A 7 -26.07 -7.14 -20.71
N ASN A 8 -26.44 -8.09 -19.84
CA ASN A 8 -25.69 -8.43 -18.64
C ASN A 8 -25.03 -9.82 -18.78
N PRO A 9 -23.76 -9.90 -19.24
CA PRO A 9 -23.05 -11.17 -19.37
C PRO A 9 -22.57 -11.60 -17.97
N ILE A 10 -23.41 -12.34 -17.26
CA ILE A 10 -23.11 -12.80 -15.89
C ILE A 10 -22.03 -13.90 -15.91
N ASP A 11 -22.18 -14.89 -16.80
CA ASP A 11 -21.34 -16.10 -16.82
C ASP A 11 -20.36 -16.17 -18.00
N ASN A 12 -20.78 -15.79 -19.21
CA ASN A 12 -19.94 -15.78 -20.42
C ASN A 12 -20.32 -14.67 -21.41
N GLU A 13 -19.47 -14.46 -22.40
CA GLU A 13 -19.67 -13.46 -23.46
C GLU A 13 -19.99 -14.08 -24.83
N ASP A 14 -20.11 -15.41 -24.90
CA ASP A 14 -20.16 -16.20 -26.14
C ASP A 14 -21.26 -15.77 -27.11
N TYR A 15 -22.37 -15.24 -26.59
CA TYR A 15 -23.53 -14.81 -27.38
C TYR A 15 -23.72 -13.29 -27.45
N VAL A 16 -22.84 -12.49 -26.85
CA VAL A 16 -23.00 -11.02 -26.74
C VAL A 16 -23.20 -10.38 -28.11
N ALA A 17 -22.41 -10.79 -29.12
CA ALA A 17 -22.52 -10.27 -30.48
C ALA A 17 -23.88 -10.57 -31.13
N GLN A 18 -24.43 -11.77 -30.87
CA GLN A 18 -25.73 -12.18 -31.42
C GLN A 18 -26.88 -11.41 -30.76
N TRP A 19 -26.82 -11.27 -29.42
CA TRP A 19 -27.79 -10.47 -28.67
C TRP A 19 -27.73 -8.99 -29.05
N GLN A 20 -26.54 -8.43 -29.26
CA GLN A 20 -26.38 -7.04 -29.67
C GLN A 20 -26.94 -6.79 -31.07
N ALA A 21 -26.72 -7.71 -32.01
CA ALA A 21 -27.30 -7.65 -33.35
C ALA A 21 -28.82 -7.79 -33.34
N GLY A 22 -29.37 -8.70 -32.53
CA GLY A 22 -30.82 -8.90 -32.41
C GLY A 22 -31.53 -7.73 -31.73
N LEU A 23 -30.99 -7.24 -30.61
CA LEU A 23 -31.56 -6.12 -29.85
C LEU A 23 -31.40 -4.79 -30.59
N GLY A 24 -30.34 -4.63 -31.37
CA GLY A 24 -30.14 -3.43 -32.21
C GLY A 24 -31.24 -3.21 -33.26
N GLN A 25 -32.06 -4.22 -33.56
CA GLN A 25 -33.21 -4.08 -34.46
C GLN A 25 -34.40 -3.38 -33.79
N TYR A 26 -34.49 -3.44 -32.46
CA TYR A 26 -35.63 -2.93 -31.69
C TYR A 26 -35.27 -1.74 -30.78
N PHE A 27 -33.98 -1.59 -30.44
CA PHE A 27 -33.48 -0.57 -29.52
C PHE A 27 -32.46 0.36 -30.19
N GLN A 28 -32.59 1.66 -29.93
CA GLN A 28 -31.68 2.68 -30.49
C GLN A 28 -30.29 2.64 -29.86
N THR A 29 -30.19 2.15 -28.63
CA THR A 29 -28.93 1.99 -27.93
C THR A 29 -28.90 0.62 -27.27
N VAL A 30 -27.83 -0.14 -27.52
CA VAL A 30 -27.57 -1.40 -26.82
C VAL A 30 -26.25 -1.25 -26.09
N ARG A 31 -26.25 -1.48 -24.78
CA ARG A 31 -25.04 -1.41 -23.94
C ARG A 31 -24.79 -2.73 -23.25
N LEU A 32 -23.52 -3.12 -23.20
CA LEU A 32 -23.05 -4.22 -22.38
C LEU A 32 -22.79 -3.69 -20.97
N PHE A 33 -23.45 -4.27 -19.97
CA PHE A 33 -23.33 -3.89 -18.57
C PHE A 33 -23.37 -5.12 -17.69
N ASN A 34 -22.21 -5.58 -17.23
CA ASN A 34 -22.14 -6.67 -16.27
C ASN A 34 -22.45 -6.14 -14.86
N ALA A 35 -23.64 -6.39 -14.33
CA ALA A 35 -24.06 -5.85 -13.02
C ALA A 35 -23.24 -6.39 -11.83
N GLN A 36 -22.52 -7.50 -12.01
CA GLN A 36 -21.66 -8.11 -10.98
C GLN A 36 -20.20 -7.63 -11.02
N ARG A 37 -19.75 -7.11 -12.17
CA ARG A 37 -18.37 -6.64 -12.42
C ARG A 37 -18.28 -5.18 -12.87
N ALA A 38 -19.40 -4.48 -12.96
CA ALA A 38 -19.42 -3.09 -13.39
C ALA A 38 -18.76 -2.21 -12.33
N GLU A 39 -17.56 -1.76 -12.65
CA GLU A 39 -16.86 -0.67 -11.97
C GLU A 39 -17.80 0.53 -11.77
N ALA A 40 -17.64 1.25 -10.67
CA ALA A 40 -18.52 2.36 -10.29
C ALA A 40 -18.75 3.37 -11.43
N GLU A 41 -17.73 3.63 -12.26
CA GLU A 41 -17.86 4.55 -13.39
C GLU A 41 -18.86 4.05 -14.45
N LYS A 42 -18.89 2.74 -14.74
CA LYS A 42 -19.87 2.16 -15.68
C LYS A 42 -21.30 2.27 -15.16
N GLN A 43 -21.49 2.23 -13.84
CA GLN A 43 -22.81 2.44 -13.22
C GLN A 43 -23.27 3.89 -13.38
N LEU A 44 -22.34 4.84 -13.22
CA LEU A 44 -22.61 6.27 -13.41
C LEU A 44 -22.88 6.62 -14.87
N GLU A 45 -22.11 6.07 -15.81
CA GLU A 45 -22.36 6.22 -17.25
C GLU A 45 -23.78 5.78 -17.63
N LEU A 46 -24.25 4.69 -17.04
CA LEU A 46 -25.60 4.17 -17.27
C LEU A 46 -26.69 5.11 -16.73
N LEU A 47 -26.48 5.76 -15.58
CA LEU A 47 -27.38 6.81 -15.08
C LEU A 47 -27.41 8.04 -16.00
N VAL A 48 -26.24 8.47 -16.51
CA VAL A 48 -26.15 9.57 -17.48
C VAL A 48 -26.90 9.21 -18.77
N LEU A 49 -26.74 7.97 -19.26
CA LEU A 49 -27.46 7.49 -20.44
C LEU A 49 -28.97 7.52 -20.24
N PHE A 50 -29.48 7.13 -19.06
CA PHE A 50 -30.91 7.24 -18.74
C PHE A 50 -31.41 8.69 -18.76
N GLY A 51 -30.59 9.64 -18.30
CA GLY A 51 -30.91 11.07 -18.36
C GLY A 51 -31.08 11.61 -19.78
N HIS A 52 -30.42 11.00 -20.77
CA HIS A 52 -30.61 11.38 -22.19
C HIS A 52 -31.87 10.78 -22.82
N LEU A 53 -32.46 9.73 -22.23
CA LEU A 53 -33.68 9.10 -22.75
C LEU A 53 -34.94 9.87 -22.31
N ASP A 54 -34.94 10.49 -21.13
CA ASP A 54 -36.06 11.29 -20.63
C ASP A 54 -35.59 12.58 -19.94
N GLU A 55 -35.92 13.72 -20.55
CA GLU A 55 -35.54 15.05 -20.07
C GLU A 55 -36.13 15.36 -18.67
N HIS A 56 -37.26 14.75 -18.28
CA HIS A 56 -37.85 14.97 -16.95
C HIS A 56 -36.99 14.41 -15.82
N TRP A 57 -36.21 13.35 -16.09
CA TRP A 57 -35.34 12.72 -15.09
C TRP A 57 -33.91 13.23 -15.15
N ARG A 58 -33.52 13.87 -16.26
CA ARG A 58 -32.14 14.33 -16.52
C ARG A 58 -31.54 15.11 -15.37
N GLN A 59 -32.20 16.17 -14.90
CA GLN A 59 -31.67 17.00 -13.81
C GLN A 59 -31.54 16.24 -12.48
N ALA A 60 -32.43 15.29 -12.20
CA ALA A 60 -32.35 14.47 -11.00
C ALA A 60 -31.18 13.46 -11.08
N LEU A 61 -31.02 12.82 -12.23
CA LEU A 61 -29.95 11.86 -12.49
C LEU A 61 -28.57 12.53 -12.54
N ASP A 62 -28.44 13.70 -13.18
CA ASP A 62 -27.19 14.47 -13.21
C ASP A 62 -26.74 14.87 -11.80
N ARG A 63 -27.69 15.28 -10.95
CA ARG A 63 -27.41 15.57 -9.52
C ARG A 63 -26.97 14.31 -8.78
N ALA A 64 -27.65 13.18 -8.98
CA ALA A 64 -27.28 11.91 -8.35
C ALA A 64 -25.87 11.47 -8.77
N VAL A 65 -25.55 11.55 -10.07
CA VAL A 65 -24.22 11.23 -10.61
C VAL A 65 -23.15 12.13 -10.00
N ALA A 66 -23.41 13.44 -9.89
CA ALA A 66 -22.48 14.38 -9.28
C ALA A 66 -22.18 14.04 -7.80
N VAL A 67 -23.22 13.72 -7.02
CA VAL A 67 -23.08 13.31 -5.61
C VAL A 67 -22.29 12.00 -5.51
N LEU A 68 -22.64 10.99 -6.31
CA LEU A 68 -21.95 9.69 -6.27
C LEU A 68 -20.48 9.79 -6.67
N ARG A 69 -20.12 10.62 -7.67
CA ARG A 69 -18.72 10.90 -8.03
C ARG A 69 -17.97 11.59 -6.91
N SER A 70 -18.60 12.57 -6.25
CA SER A 70 -18.02 13.28 -5.11
C SER A 70 -17.75 12.32 -3.95
N GLU A 71 -18.73 11.49 -3.59
CA GLU A 71 -18.56 10.47 -2.54
C GLU A 71 -17.44 9.50 -2.91
N ARG A 72 -17.40 9.00 -4.14
CA ARG A 72 -16.33 8.11 -4.57
C ARG A 72 -14.94 8.75 -4.45
N GLY A 73 -14.81 10.01 -4.84
CA GLY A 73 -13.58 10.78 -4.64
C GLY A 73 -13.23 11.00 -3.16
N ARG A 74 -14.22 11.08 -2.27
CA ARG A 74 -14.00 11.14 -0.81
C ARG A 74 -13.50 9.80 -0.28
N GLU A 75 -14.12 8.68 -0.68
CA GLU A 75 -13.72 7.33 -0.30
C GLU A 75 -12.25 7.04 -0.67
N HIS A 76 -11.85 7.38 -1.90
CA HIS A 76 -10.47 7.19 -2.35
C HIS A 76 -9.46 8.00 -1.51
N ARG A 77 -9.80 9.24 -1.16
CA ARG A 77 -8.95 10.12 -0.32
C ARG A 77 -8.82 9.58 1.10
N GLU A 78 -9.92 9.15 1.68
CA GLU A 78 -9.93 8.59 3.03
C GLU A 78 -9.14 7.28 3.09
N ALA A 79 -9.33 6.39 2.12
CA ALA A 79 -8.56 5.16 1.99
C ALA A 79 -7.04 5.43 1.83
N ALA A 80 -6.65 6.37 0.95
CA ALA A 80 -5.26 6.73 0.75
C ALA A 80 -4.62 7.30 2.04
N SER A 81 -5.37 8.11 2.80
CA SER A 81 -4.92 8.64 4.09
C SER A 81 -4.72 7.53 5.12
N LEU A 82 -5.67 6.60 5.25
CA LEU A 82 -5.58 5.48 6.20
C LEU A 82 -4.39 4.57 5.90
N ILE A 83 -4.21 4.21 4.63
CA ILE A 83 -3.10 3.35 4.18
C ILE A 83 -1.76 4.04 4.44
N THR A 84 -1.66 5.32 4.13
CA THR A 84 -0.43 6.09 4.32
C THR A 84 -0.07 6.23 5.80
N GLU A 85 -1.04 6.46 6.67
CA GLU A 85 -0.81 6.50 8.12
C GLU A 85 -0.33 5.14 8.63
N TRP A 86 -0.98 4.05 8.20
CA TRP A 86 -0.56 2.70 8.57
C TRP A 86 0.88 2.38 8.11
N ILE A 87 1.27 2.76 6.89
CA ILE A 87 2.65 2.60 6.40
C ILE A 87 3.62 3.40 7.29
N ALA A 88 3.32 4.65 7.61
CA ALA A 88 4.16 5.48 8.46
C ALA A 88 4.36 4.86 9.86
N ASP A 89 3.27 4.38 10.46
CA ASP A 89 3.27 3.69 11.75
C ASP A 89 4.10 2.40 11.71
N ALA A 90 3.94 1.59 10.66
CA ALA A 90 4.70 0.35 10.50
C ALA A 90 6.20 0.60 10.30
N LEU A 91 6.59 1.67 9.60
CA LEU A 91 7.99 2.03 9.36
C LEU A 91 8.73 2.59 10.58
N THR A 92 7.99 3.01 11.60
CA THR A 92 8.54 3.58 12.84
C THR A 92 8.31 2.68 14.07
N PHE A 93 7.51 1.62 13.93
CA PHE A 93 7.19 0.69 15.01
C PHE A 93 8.42 -0.06 15.53
N GLN A 94 8.59 -0.09 16.85
CA GLN A 94 9.63 -0.85 17.54
C GLN A 94 9.13 -1.29 18.92
N LEU A 95 9.65 -2.42 19.40
CA LEU A 95 9.41 -2.92 20.76
C LEU A 95 10.70 -2.91 21.56
N SER A 96 10.62 -2.67 22.87
CA SER A 96 11.77 -2.70 23.76
C SER A 96 11.44 -3.38 25.08
N GLN A 97 12.35 -4.19 25.60
CA GLN A 97 12.23 -4.85 26.90
C GLN A 97 13.56 -4.80 27.66
N ARG A 98 13.47 -4.51 28.97
CA ARG A 98 14.63 -4.55 29.87
C ARG A 98 14.88 -5.98 30.33
N VAL A 99 16.14 -6.37 30.33
CA VAL A 99 16.64 -7.68 30.77
C VAL A 99 17.60 -7.43 31.93
N PRO A 100 17.28 -7.92 33.14
CA PRO A 100 18.18 -7.86 34.29
C PRO A 100 19.54 -8.50 34.00
N GLU A 101 20.56 -8.05 34.73
CA GLU A 101 21.91 -8.59 34.60
C GLU A 101 21.96 -10.07 35.02
N GLY A 102 22.73 -10.89 34.30
CA GLY A 102 22.84 -12.33 34.54
C GLY A 102 21.79 -13.21 33.86
N LEU A 103 20.74 -12.64 33.27
CA LEU A 103 19.73 -13.41 32.51
C LEU A 103 20.09 -13.54 31.02
N PRO A 104 19.75 -14.68 30.37
CA PRO A 104 19.98 -14.88 28.94
C PRO A 104 19.08 -13.95 28.11
N VAL A 105 19.66 -13.36 27.07
CA VAL A 105 18.98 -12.39 26.19
C VAL A 105 18.09 -13.10 25.16
N LYS A 106 18.53 -14.26 24.66
CA LYS A 106 17.88 -15.00 23.56
C LYS A 106 16.37 -15.27 23.74
N PRO A 107 15.87 -15.73 24.90
CA PRO A 107 14.41 -15.92 25.09
C PRO A 107 13.61 -14.62 24.97
N VAL A 108 14.21 -13.48 25.31
CA VAL A 108 13.60 -12.16 25.19
C VAL A 108 13.61 -11.69 23.73
N GLU A 109 14.63 -12.05 22.97
CA GLU A 109 14.71 -11.78 21.52
C GLU A 109 13.59 -12.50 20.79
N ASP A 110 13.42 -13.80 21.01
CA ASP A 110 12.38 -14.62 20.38
C ASP A 110 10.97 -14.10 20.74
N LEU A 111 10.75 -13.74 22.02
CA LEU A 111 9.49 -13.14 22.47
C LEU A 111 9.20 -11.79 21.78
N LEU A 112 10.20 -10.92 21.68
CA LEU A 112 10.06 -9.62 21.04
C LEU A 112 9.81 -9.78 19.53
N PHE A 113 10.43 -10.77 18.89
CA PHE A 113 10.19 -11.10 17.49
C PHE A 113 8.72 -11.50 17.26
N THR A 114 8.21 -12.49 17.99
CA THR A 114 6.81 -12.93 17.86
C THR A 114 5.82 -11.81 18.14
N ARG A 115 6.07 -10.99 19.18
CA ARG A 115 5.22 -9.83 19.49
C ARG A 115 5.26 -8.78 18.38
N TYR A 116 6.43 -8.50 17.81
CA TYR A 116 6.56 -7.55 16.71
C TYR A 116 5.78 -8.01 15.48
N GLN A 117 5.85 -9.30 15.15
CA GLN A 117 5.09 -9.89 14.04
C GLN A 117 3.58 -9.75 14.25
N HIS A 118 3.11 -10.17 15.42
CA HIS A 118 1.69 -10.12 15.78
C HIS A 118 1.15 -8.68 15.74
N GLU A 119 1.89 -7.71 16.28
CA GLU A 119 1.48 -6.30 16.31
C GLU A 119 1.42 -5.68 14.90
N LEU A 120 2.39 -5.97 14.02
CA LEU A 120 2.33 -5.47 12.63
C LEU A 120 1.14 -6.08 11.86
N GLN A 121 0.85 -7.36 12.06
CA GLN A 121 -0.32 -8.02 11.47
C GLN A 121 -1.63 -7.43 11.99
N ALA A 122 -1.72 -7.20 13.30
CA ALA A 122 -2.89 -6.58 13.92
C ALA A 122 -3.15 -5.17 13.35
N ARG A 123 -2.08 -4.39 13.14
CA ARG A 123 -2.13 -3.07 12.50
C ARG A 123 -2.59 -3.14 11.04
N GLU A 124 -2.05 -4.08 10.25
CA GLU A 124 -2.49 -4.32 8.87
C GLU A 124 -3.98 -4.65 8.82
N ARG A 125 -4.43 -5.60 9.65
CA ARG A 125 -5.85 -6.01 9.73
C ARG A 125 -6.75 -4.85 10.13
N ARG A 126 -6.30 -3.98 11.03
CA ARG A 126 -7.03 -2.77 11.41
C ARG A 126 -7.16 -1.81 10.23
N CYS A 127 -6.06 -1.51 9.53
CA CYS A 127 -6.07 -0.65 8.36
C CYS A 127 -7.03 -1.18 7.29
N ARG A 128 -6.96 -2.49 6.98
CA ARG A 128 -7.87 -3.12 6.01
C ARG A 128 -9.34 -2.97 6.39
N ARG A 129 -9.70 -3.20 7.66
CA ARG A 129 -11.08 -2.99 8.15
C ARG A 129 -11.54 -1.54 7.98
N GLN A 130 -10.69 -0.58 8.30
CA GLN A 130 -11.03 0.83 8.15
C GLN A 130 -11.24 1.19 6.66
N VAL A 131 -10.38 0.67 5.77
CA VAL A 131 -10.56 0.84 4.32
C VAL A 131 -11.84 0.15 3.82
N GLU A 132 -12.16 -1.05 4.31
CA GLU A 132 -13.42 -1.75 4.02
C GLU A 132 -14.65 -0.92 4.44
N GLU A 133 -14.60 -0.31 5.63
CA GLU A 133 -15.65 0.57 6.15
C GLU A 133 -15.83 1.83 5.30
N VAL A 134 -14.74 2.42 4.81
CA VAL A 134 -14.76 3.58 3.89
C VAL A 134 -15.54 3.26 2.62
N TYR A 135 -15.39 2.04 2.09
CA TYR A 135 -16.14 1.57 0.91
C TYR A 135 -17.46 0.87 1.27
N HIS A 136 -17.99 1.08 2.48
CA HIS A 136 -19.27 0.55 2.95
C HIS A 136 -19.38 -1.00 2.97
N TYR A 137 -18.25 -1.70 3.06
CA TYR A 137 -18.21 -3.15 3.21
C TYR A 137 -18.22 -3.58 4.68
N HIS A 138 -19.41 -3.62 5.31
CA HIS A 138 -19.56 -3.95 6.73
C HIS A 138 -19.61 -5.46 7.04
N ARG A 139 -19.85 -6.31 6.04
CA ARG A 139 -19.99 -7.77 6.20
C ARG A 139 -19.30 -8.52 5.05
N LEU A 140 -18.06 -8.16 4.74
CA LEU A 140 -17.26 -9.01 3.84
C LEU A 140 -17.10 -10.36 4.54
N GLN A 141 -17.81 -11.39 4.08
CA GLN A 141 -17.57 -12.76 4.52
C GLN A 141 -16.19 -13.12 4.01
N ARG A 142 -15.23 -13.06 4.92
CA ARG A 142 -13.89 -13.52 4.64
C ARG A 142 -13.98 -15.03 4.61
N SER A 143 -13.59 -15.61 3.49
CA SER A 143 -12.88 -16.89 3.57
C SER A 143 -11.53 -16.60 4.23
N GLU A 144 -11.57 -16.23 5.52
CA GLU A 144 -10.49 -16.48 6.46
C GLU A 144 -10.39 -18.00 6.49
N LEU A 145 -9.63 -18.55 5.54
CA LEU A 145 -9.15 -19.90 5.65
C LEU A 145 -8.25 -19.88 6.88
N ASP A 146 -8.83 -20.36 7.97
CA ASP A 146 -8.33 -20.45 9.34
C ASP A 146 -7.13 -21.41 9.44
N ILE A 147 -6.19 -21.34 8.50
CA ILE A 147 -5.01 -22.22 8.46
C ILE A 147 -3.83 -21.42 7.88
N ASP A 148 -3.06 -20.80 8.76
CA ASP A 148 -1.59 -20.65 8.65
C ASP A 148 -0.95 -19.81 7.52
N LEU A 149 -1.69 -19.26 6.56
CA LEU A 149 -1.08 -18.55 5.42
C LEU A 149 -0.69 -17.09 5.71
N GLU A 150 -1.39 -16.37 6.59
CA GLU A 150 -1.14 -14.93 6.79
C GLU A 150 -0.02 -14.62 7.79
N ALA A 151 0.26 -15.54 8.73
CA ALA A 151 1.31 -15.33 9.72
C ALA A 151 2.71 -15.34 9.08
N SER A 152 2.84 -16.05 7.96
CA SER A 152 4.10 -16.25 7.23
C SER A 152 4.32 -15.21 6.14
N GLU A 153 3.33 -14.83 5.32
CA GLU A 153 3.55 -14.03 4.11
C GLU A 153 4.19 -12.63 4.30
N LEU A 154 3.72 -11.82 5.27
CA LEU A 154 4.34 -10.49 5.50
C LEU A 154 5.79 -10.63 5.93
N PHE A 155 6.13 -11.73 6.61
CA PHE A 155 7.47 -12.01 7.08
C PHE A 155 8.26 -13.00 6.23
N ASN A 156 7.67 -13.50 5.15
CA ASN A 156 8.30 -14.40 4.21
C ASN A 156 8.91 -13.57 3.08
N VAL A 157 10.16 -13.17 3.27
CA VAL A 157 10.92 -12.34 2.33
C VAL A 157 10.98 -12.99 0.93
N GLU A 158 10.90 -14.32 0.84
CA GLU A 158 10.89 -15.04 -0.45
C GLU A 158 9.64 -14.76 -1.28
N GLN A 159 8.50 -14.43 -0.64
CA GLN A 159 7.23 -14.13 -1.32
C GLN A 159 7.05 -12.63 -1.59
N TRP A 160 7.98 -11.78 -1.12
CA TRP A 160 7.88 -10.33 -1.29
C TRP A 160 7.95 -9.86 -2.75
N TYR A 161 8.34 -10.70 -3.70
CA TYR A 161 8.25 -10.34 -5.12
C TYR A 161 6.82 -10.13 -5.62
N LEU A 162 5.80 -10.68 -4.93
CA LEU A 162 4.39 -10.50 -5.28
C LEU A 162 3.89 -9.09 -4.97
N TRP A 163 4.39 -8.46 -3.91
CA TRP A 163 3.86 -7.18 -3.42
C TRP A 163 4.90 -6.06 -3.39
N GLY A 164 6.18 -6.39 -3.30
CA GLY A 164 7.30 -5.46 -3.27
C GLY A 164 8.02 -5.37 -4.61
N LEU A 165 9.20 -4.77 -4.57
CA LEU A 165 10.10 -4.68 -5.72
C LEU A 165 10.94 -5.95 -5.85
N ASP A 166 11.26 -6.32 -7.08
CA ASP A 166 12.22 -7.38 -7.37
C ASP A 166 13.65 -6.93 -7.01
N ARG A 167 14.58 -7.90 -6.89
CA ARG A 167 15.97 -7.61 -6.47
C ARG A 167 16.66 -6.58 -7.36
N ARG A 168 16.37 -6.51 -8.67
CA ARG A 168 17.00 -5.53 -9.58
C ARG A 168 16.43 -4.13 -9.38
N ALA A 169 15.13 -4.00 -9.20
CA ALA A 169 14.53 -2.70 -8.88
C ALA A 169 14.97 -2.20 -7.50
N LEU A 170 15.14 -3.09 -6.53
CA LEU A 170 15.65 -2.71 -5.20
C LEU A 170 17.06 -2.12 -5.26
N THR A 171 17.97 -2.65 -6.08
CA THR A 171 19.32 -2.08 -6.20
C THR A 171 19.29 -0.67 -6.81
N LEU A 172 18.43 -0.45 -7.81
CA LEU A 172 18.24 0.86 -8.44
C LEU A 172 17.71 1.90 -7.44
N VAL A 173 16.75 1.48 -6.61
CA VAL A 173 16.15 2.34 -5.59
C VAL A 173 17.12 2.58 -4.41
N ALA A 174 17.83 1.55 -3.96
CA ALA A 174 18.79 1.64 -2.86
C ALA A 174 19.94 2.62 -3.16
N ALA A 175 20.38 2.71 -4.42
CA ALA A 175 21.38 3.69 -4.84
C ALA A 175 20.88 5.15 -4.68
N SER A 176 19.58 5.38 -4.86
CA SER A 176 18.97 6.72 -4.74
C SER A 176 18.58 7.09 -3.29
N ALA A 177 18.29 6.09 -2.45
CA ALA A 177 17.97 6.25 -1.04
C ALA A 177 19.19 6.11 -0.11
N GLY A 178 20.38 5.85 -0.69
CA GLY A 178 21.62 5.44 -0.02
C GLY A 178 22.23 6.41 0.99
N ALA A 179 21.63 7.59 1.22
CA ALA A 179 22.04 8.52 2.28
C ALA A 179 21.10 8.53 3.50
N LEU A 180 19.91 7.92 3.42
CA LEU A 180 18.85 8.11 4.44
C LEU A 180 18.56 6.86 5.30
N LEU A 181 18.99 5.67 4.86
CA LEU A 181 18.70 4.40 5.56
C LEU A 181 19.79 3.94 6.54
N GLY A 182 20.90 4.68 6.67
CA GLY A 182 21.98 4.39 7.60
C GLY A 182 22.32 5.57 8.50
N GLY A 183 21.86 5.57 9.75
CA GLY A 183 22.28 6.59 10.73
C GLY A 183 21.31 6.88 11.86
N GLY A 184 20.89 5.86 12.61
CA GLY A 184 20.05 6.04 13.78
C GLY A 184 20.83 6.39 15.05
N THR A 185 21.52 7.53 15.07
CA THR A 185 21.71 8.43 16.23
C THR A 185 22.32 9.73 15.70
N GLY A 186 21.53 10.80 15.74
CA GLY A 186 21.84 12.19 15.40
C GLY A 186 23.16 12.48 14.69
N LEU A 187 23.07 12.83 13.40
CA LEU A 187 23.88 13.87 12.75
C LEU A 187 23.11 14.23 11.46
N ALA A 188 22.17 15.17 11.59
CA ALA A 188 21.84 16.01 10.46
C ALA A 188 23.03 16.96 10.31
N LEU A 189 24.02 16.56 9.50
CA LEU A 189 25.00 17.52 9.00
C LEU A 189 24.43 18.06 7.70
N ASP A 190 23.79 19.22 7.86
CA ASP A 190 23.72 20.23 6.83
C ASP A 190 25.12 20.39 6.23
N GLY A 191 25.25 20.22 4.93
CA GLY A 191 26.56 20.08 4.30
C GLY A 191 26.46 19.77 2.83
N MET A 192 26.21 20.83 2.05
CA MET A 192 26.50 20.88 0.62
C MET A 192 27.87 20.25 0.33
N THR A 193 27.91 19.14 -0.40
CA THR A 193 29.02 18.81 -1.30
C THR A 193 28.49 18.02 -2.49
N ALA A 194 27.93 18.76 -3.45
CA ALA A 194 28.12 18.39 -4.85
C ALA A 194 29.64 18.39 -5.10
N GLY A 195 30.23 17.23 -5.29
CA GLY A 195 31.68 17.14 -5.46
C GLY A 195 32.13 15.71 -5.72
N LEU A 196 32.19 15.37 -7.00
CA LEU A 196 32.91 14.21 -7.49
C LEU A 196 34.38 14.26 -7.01
N THR A 197 34.96 13.08 -6.76
CA THR A 197 36.40 12.79 -6.61
C THR A 197 37.09 13.12 -5.27
N GLY A 198 37.62 12.07 -4.62
CA GLY A 198 38.78 12.14 -3.73
C GLY A 198 38.54 12.46 -2.25
N GLY A 199 39.06 11.60 -1.37
CA GLY A 199 39.50 12.04 -0.04
C GLY A 199 38.79 11.45 1.17
N LEU A 200 39.46 10.46 1.77
CA LEU A 200 39.59 10.17 3.20
C LEU A 200 38.93 11.15 4.19
N GLY A 201 38.07 10.63 5.07
CA GLY A 201 37.55 11.35 6.23
C GLY A 201 36.89 10.39 7.22
N THR A 202 37.69 9.89 8.15
CA THR A 202 37.36 9.01 9.27
C THR A 202 36.25 9.56 10.17
N LEU A 203 35.45 8.69 10.77
CA LEU A 203 35.24 8.69 12.23
C LEU A 203 34.75 7.32 12.71
N ILE A 204 35.56 6.74 13.58
CA ILE A 204 35.49 5.39 14.16
C ILE A 204 34.74 5.47 15.48
N SER A 205 33.73 4.62 15.69
CA SER A 205 33.61 3.76 16.88
C SER A 205 32.30 2.94 16.85
N GLY A 206 32.41 1.61 16.90
CA GLY A 206 31.29 0.70 17.19
C GLY A 206 30.88 -0.28 16.08
N THR A 207 31.82 -1.09 15.58
CA THR A 207 31.62 -2.46 15.02
C THR A 207 30.31 -2.76 14.26
N LEU A 208 30.20 -2.34 12.99
CA LEU A 208 30.08 -3.22 11.81
C LEU A 208 29.98 -2.36 10.53
N GLY A 209 31.06 -2.30 9.76
CA GLY A 209 31.06 -2.10 8.31
C GLY A 209 30.47 -0.80 7.75
N ALA A 210 31.29 0.25 7.72
CA ALA A 210 31.21 1.23 6.64
C ALA A 210 31.73 0.55 5.36
N ALA A 211 30.82 0.10 4.50
CA ALA A 211 31.13 -0.29 3.14
C ALA A 211 30.48 0.73 2.19
N SER A 212 31.34 1.35 1.39
CA SER A 212 31.08 2.33 0.35
C SER A 212 29.91 1.97 -0.57
N GLY A 213 29.08 2.98 -0.90
CA GLY A 213 28.27 3.07 -2.12
C GLY A 213 27.31 1.91 -2.42
N GLY A 214 26.01 2.09 -2.13
CA GLY A 214 24.91 1.27 -2.64
C GLY A 214 24.80 -0.17 -2.12
N VAL A 215 25.92 -0.85 -1.86
CA VAL A 215 25.96 -2.29 -1.52
C VAL A 215 25.67 -2.54 -0.03
N ALA A 216 26.03 -1.62 0.87
CA ALA A 216 25.77 -1.78 2.31
C ALA A 216 24.28 -1.78 2.68
N ALA A 217 23.43 -1.12 1.88
CA ALA A 217 21.97 -1.12 2.09
C ALA A 217 21.33 -2.49 1.82
N LEU A 218 21.98 -3.33 1.00
CA LEU A 218 21.54 -4.70 0.70
C LEU A 218 21.87 -5.69 1.81
N ARG A 219 22.73 -5.33 2.77
CA ARG A 219 23.13 -6.22 3.89
C ARG A 219 21.95 -6.61 4.79
N TYR A 220 20.86 -5.84 4.75
CA TYR A 220 19.64 -6.09 5.51
C TYR A 220 18.44 -6.42 4.59
N ALA A 221 18.68 -6.80 3.33
CA ALA A 221 17.62 -7.17 2.40
C ALA A 221 16.89 -8.47 2.81
N ASP A 222 17.56 -9.33 3.57
CA ASP A 222 17.01 -10.60 4.06
C ASP A 222 16.48 -10.50 5.51
N GLU A 223 16.71 -9.37 6.20
CA GLU A 223 16.25 -9.15 7.59
C GLU A 223 15.12 -8.13 7.65
N ILE A 224 14.00 -8.51 8.26
CA ILE A 224 12.82 -7.64 8.33
C ILE A 224 13.02 -6.55 9.38
N ALA A 225 13.63 -6.86 10.52
CA ALA A 225 13.89 -5.89 11.57
C ALA A 225 15.15 -6.23 12.36
N GLN A 226 15.79 -5.20 12.90
CA GLN A 226 17.06 -5.34 13.62
C GLN A 226 16.83 -5.46 15.11
N LEU A 227 17.58 -6.40 15.71
CA LEU A 227 17.74 -6.47 17.14
C LEU A 227 18.81 -5.47 17.61
N ARG A 228 18.51 -4.68 18.64
CA ARG A 228 19.46 -3.78 19.30
C ARG A 228 19.54 -4.11 20.79
N VAL A 229 20.74 -4.39 21.27
CA VAL A 229 21.02 -4.61 22.69
C VAL A 229 21.88 -3.47 23.21
N LYS A 230 21.37 -2.68 24.15
CA LYS A 230 22.09 -1.56 24.78
C LYS A 230 22.28 -1.82 26.28
N GLY A 231 23.47 -1.58 26.82
CA GLY A 231 23.67 -1.60 28.28
C GLY A 231 22.96 -0.42 28.95
N ILE A 232 22.41 -0.63 30.15
CA ILE A 232 21.73 0.42 30.93
C ILE A 232 22.63 0.81 32.13
N PRO A 233 22.79 2.11 32.45
CA PRO A 233 23.63 2.56 33.58
C PRO A 233 23.23 2.02 34.96
N SER A 234 21.98 1.57 35.12
CA SER A 234 21.43 0.99 36.36
C SER A 234 21.65 -0.53 36.50
N GLY A 235 22.44 -1.13 35.61
CA GLY A 235 22.57 -2.58 35.48
C GLY A 235 21.55 -3.18 34.50
N GLY A 236 21.95 -4.26 33.81
CA GLY A 236 21.13 -4.96 32.81
C GLY A 236 21.25 -4.45 31.37
N LYS A 237 20.43 -5.02 30.49
CA LYS A 237 20.42 -4.79 29.02
C LYS A 237 19.03 -4.36 28.56
N LEU A 238 18.95 -3.36 27.70
CA LEU A 238 17.75 -3.02 26.95
C LEU A 238 17.80 -3.72 25.59
N VAL A 239 16.88 -4.65 25.36
CA VAL A 239 16.73 -5.35 24.09
C VAL A 239 15.60 -4.67 23.33
N SER A 240 15.84 -4.31 22.07
CA SER A 240 14.83 -3.69 21.21
C SER A 240 14.76 -4.38 19.86
N TYR A 241 13.56 -4.50 19.31
CA TYR A 241 13.31 -5.10 18.01
C TYR A 241 12.56 -4.11 17.11
N GLY A 242 13.11 -3.84 15.92
CA GLY A 242 12.62 -2.83 15.00
C GLY A 242 13.30 -1.45 15.17
N PRO A 243 12.85 -0.42 14.42
CA PRO A 243 11.97 -0.51 13.26
C PRO A 243 12.60 -1.25 12.08
N SER A 244 11.77 -1.73 11.14
CA SER A 244 12.23 -2.45 9.96
C SER A 244 13.23 -1.63 9.16
N ARG A 245 14.41 -2.18 8.82
CA ARG A 245 15.40 -1.51 7.95
C ARG A 245 15.44 -2.06 6.53
N ASN A 246 14.61 -3.05 6.24
CA ASN A 246 14.57 -3.65 4.93
C ASN A 246 14.06 -2.61 3.90
N PRO A 247 14.81 -2.33 2.82
CA PRO A 247 14.41 -1.37 1.81
C PRO A 247 13.13 -1.78 1.07
N ASN A 248 12.83 -3.08 0.98
CA ASN A 248 11.63 -3.58 0.30
C ASN A 248 10.37 -3.57 1.18
N PHE A 249 10.53 -3.58 2.51
CA PHE A 249 9.41 -3.60 3.44
C PHE A 249 8.34 -2.53 3.16
N PRO A 250 8.65 -1.22 3.00
CA PRO A 250 7.63 -0.22 2.66
C PRO A 250 6.92 -0.49 1.33
N PHE A 251 7.61 -1.04 0.34
CA PHE A 251 7.00 -1.39 -0.95
C PHE A 251 6.04 -2.57 -0.80
N VAL A 252 6.39 -3.58 0.01
CA VAL A 252 5.50 -4.70 0.32
C VAL A 252 4.23 -4.23 1.02
N LEU A 253 4.34 -3.33 2.01
CA LEU A 253 3.18 -2.73 2.66
C LEU A 253 2.29 -1.99 1.65
N LEU A 254 2.89 -1.14 0.82
CA LEU A 254 2.18 -0.38 -0.20
C LEU A 254 1.49 -1.30 -1.22
N GLY A 255 2.19 -2.29 -1.77
CA GLY A 255 1.63 -3.21 -2.75
C GLY A 255 0.47 -4.03 -2.20
N ARG A 256 0.57 -4.52 -0.96
CA ARG A 256 -0.53 -5.23 -0.28
C ARG A 256 -1.75 -4.33 -0.10
N ALA A 257 -1.56 -3.08 0.32
CA ALA A 257 -2.66 -2.14 0.51
C ALA A 257 -3.32 -1.71 -0.82
N LEU A 258 -2.53 -1.45 -1.86
CA LEU A 258 -3.05 -1.14 -3.19
C LEU A 258 -3.84 -2.30 -3.78
N LEU A 259 -3.37 -3.54 -3.56
CA LEU A 259 -4.07 -4.73 -4.03
C LEU A 259 -5.41 -4.91 -3.35
N HIS A 260 -5.42 -4.76 -2.01
CA HIS A 260 -6.66 -4.79 -1.24
C HIS A 260 -7.64 -3.70 -1.72
N GLN A 261 -7.17 -2.45 -1.87
CA GLN A 261 -8.00 -1.34 -2.34
C GLN A 261 -8.54 -1.57 -3.76
N GLN A 262 -7.69 -2.00 -4.71
CA GLN A 262 -8.10 -2.25 -6.09
C GLN A 262 -9.18 -3.34 -6.14
N ARG A 263 -8.99 -4.43 -5.38
CA ARG A 263 -9.96 -5.53 -5.31
C ARG A 263 -11.29 -5.08 -4.71
N LEU A 264 -11.29 -4.23 -3.69
CA LEU A 264 -12.52 -3.62 -3.16
C LEU A 264 -13.21 -2.74 -4.20
N CYS A 265 -12.44 -2.00 -5.00
CA CYS A 265 -12.97 -1.09 -6.01
C CYS A 265 -13.55 -1.80 -7.24
N SER A 266 -12.96 -2.94 -7.63
CA SER A 266 -13.44 -3.76 -8.77
C SER A 266 -14.61 -4.67 -8.40
N ARG A 267 -14.94 -4.78 -7.12
CA ARG A 267 -15.95 -5.71 -6.62
C ARG A 267 -17.31 -5.03 -6.49
N THR A 268 -18.37 -5.79 -6.67
CA THR A 268 -19.74 -5.39 -6.33
C THR A 268 -20.13 -5.93 -4.96
N HIS A 269 -21.01 -5.22 -4.23
CA HIS A 269 -21.53 -5.69 -2.94
C HIS A 269 -22.29 -7.03 -3.01
N ALA A 270 -22.62 -7.52 -4.21
CA ALA A 270 -23.27 -8.80 -4.45
C ALA A 270 -22.27 -9.98 -4.47
N ASP A 271 -20.99 -9.72 -4.77
CA ASP A 271 -19.97 -10.76 -4.78
C ASP A 271 -19.57 -11.15 -3.35
N ARG A 272 -19.59 -12.45 -3.06
CA ARG A 272 -19.22 -13.05 -1.76
C ARG A 272 -17.98 -13.95 -1.82
N SER A 273 -17.29 -14.01 -2.96
CA SER A 273 -16.05 -14.78 -3.14
C SER A 273 -14.90 -14.27 -2.27
N ALA A 274 -13.90 -15.12 -2.01
CA ALA A 274 -12.69 -14.72 -1.29
C ALA A 274 -11.88 -13.69 -2.10
N LEU A 275 -11.24 -12.73 -1.42
CA LEU A 275 -10.39 -11.73 -2.06
C LEU A 275 -9.01 -12.35 -2.38
N GLN A 276 -8.71 -12.54 -3.66
CA GLN A 276 -7.44 -13.11 -4.11
C GLN A 276 -6.36 -12.02 -4.25
N LEU A 277 -5.22 -12.21 -3.57
CA LEU A 277 -4.09 -11.28 -3.47
C LEU A 277 -2.84 -11.75 -4.26
N ASP A 278 -3.04 -12.24 -5.47
CA ASP A 278 -2.04 -12.94 -6.30
C ASP A 278 -1.35 -12.08 -7.38
N THR A 279 -1.66 -10.78 -7.46
CA THR A 279 -1.23 -9.89 -8.55
C THR A 279 -0.20 -8.85 -8.10
N ALA A 280 0.88 -8.67 -8.89
CA ALA A 280 1.94 -7.72 -8.61
C ALA A 280 1.66 -6.30 -9.12
N LEU A 281 1.00 -5.48 -8.29
CA LEU A 281 0.58 -4.12 -8.65
C LEU A 281 1.70 -3.08 -8.83
N LEU A 282 2.88 -3.33 -8.28
CA LEU A 282 4.03 -2.43 -8.42
C LEU A 282 4.84 -2.68 -9.70
N ALA A 283 4.50 -3.71 -10.49
CA ALA A 283 5.19 -4.02 -11.74
C ALA A 283 5.14 -2.84 -12.73
N ASP A 284 4.00 -2.14 -12.79
CA ASP A 284 3.76 -1.03 -13.72
C ASP A 284 4.28 0.34 -13.24
N VAL A 285 4.89 0.40 -12.06
CA VAL A 285 5.46 1.65 -11.51
C VAL A 285 6.82 1.91 -12.15
N SER A 286 7.01 3.09 -12.73
CA SER A 286 8.26 3.45 -13.40
C SER A 286 9.45 3.56 -12.43
N ASP A 287 10.67 3.40 -12.92
CA ASP A 287 11.88 3.56 -12.09
C ASP A 287 12.01 4.96 -11.47
N ALA A 288 11.44 6.00 -12.10
CA ALA A 288 11.42 7.35 -11.54
C ALA A 288 10.48 7.43 -10.32
N GLU A 289 9.28 6.86 -10.43
CA GLU A 289 8.32 6.78 -9.33
C GLU A 289 8.83 5.90 -8.19
N ARG A 290 9.46 4.75 -8.50
CA ARG A 290 10.06 3.87 -7.48
C ARG A 290 11.11 4.62 -6.63
N ARG A 291 11.95 5.42 -7.27
CA ARG A 291 12.93 6.28 -6.59
C ARG A 291 12.25 7.35 -5.74
N GLN A 292 11.17 7.95 -6.24
CA GLN A 292 10.42 8.97 -5.51
C GLN A 292 9.71 8.37 -4.28
N LEU A 293 9.05 7.23 -4.42
CA LEU A 293 8.43 6.47 -3.32
C LEU A 293 9.46 6.17 -2.21
N ALA A 294 10.67 5.73 -2.58
CA ALA A 294 11.72 5.46 -1.61
C ALA A 294 12.16 6.69 -0.82
N ARG A 295 12.21 7.87 -1.46
CA ARG A 295 12.48 9.14 -0.75
C ARG A 295 11.37 9.46 0.25
N TRP A 296 10.11 9.28 -0.14
CA TRP A 296 8.98 9.48 0.78
C TRP A 296 9.01 8.47 1.93
N PHE A 297 9.26 7.18 1.67
CA PHE A 297 9.41 6.17 2.73
C PHE A 297 10.55 6.48 3.71
N ALA A 298 11.66 7.02 3.21
CA ALA A 298 12.74 7.48 4.07
C ALA A 298 12.33 8.72 4.91
N ALA A 299 11.60 9.66 4.31
CA ALA A 299 11.07 10.84 4.99
C ALA A 299 9.99 10.51 6.03
N LEU A 300 9.15 9.48 5.80
CA LEU A 300 8.16 8.99 6.77
C LEU A 300 8.78 8.54 8.09
N ARG A 301 10.05 8.11 8.07
CA ARG A 301 10.79 7.70 9.27
C ARG A 301 11.31 8.89 10.10
N GLN A 302 11.21 10.12 9.57
CA GLN A 302 11.71 11.33 10.20
C GLN A 302 10.54 12.22 10.63
N PRO A 303 10.40 12.54 11.94
CA PRO A 303 9.26 13.33 12.42
C PRO A 303 9.05 14.68 11.73
N ARG A 304 10.14 15.33 11.29
CA ARG A 304 10.10 16.67 10.65
C ARG A 304 9.53 16.65 9.24
N SER A 305 9.71 15.58 8.49
CA SER A 305 9.28 15.46 7.08
C SER A 305 8.15 14.44 6.88
N ALA A 306 7.75 13.72 7.93
CA ALA A 306 6.70 12.71 7.88
C ALA A 306 5.36 13.27 7.37
N ALA A 307 4.91 14.44 7.83
CA ALA A 307 3.63 15.01 7.40
C ALA A 307 3.58 15.28 5.88
N ALA A 308 4.61 15.93 5.34
CA ALA A 308 4.70 16.20 3.91
C ALA A 308 4.85 14.92 3.07
N ALA A 309 5.62 13.95 3.56
CA ALA A 309 5.77 12.66 2.90
C ALA A 309 4.47 11.84 2.89
N ARG A 310 3.67 11.91 3.97
CA ARG A 310 2.34 11.29 4.03
C ARG A 310 1.41 11.90 2.99
N GLN A 311 1.35 13.23 2.92
CA GLN A 311 0.51 13.91 1.94
C GLN A 311 0.90 13.53 0.50
N ALA A 312 2.20 13.58 0.18
CA ALA A 312 2.69 13.24 -1.16
C ALA A 312 2.43 11.77 -1.55
N LEU A 313 2.58 10.84 -0.60
CA LEU A 313 2.26 9.43 -0.84
C LEU A 313 0.76 9.23 -1.08
N ALA A 314 -0.10 9.88 -0.29
CA ALA A 314 -1.55 9.80 -0.47
C ALA A 314 -1.99 10.39 -1.83
N GLU A 315 -1.42 11.53 -2.25
CA GLU A 315 -1.66 12.12 -3.57
C GLU A 315 -1.23 11.20 -4.72
N TRP A 316 -0.08 10.53 -4.58
CA TRP A 316 0.38 9.55 -5.57
C TRP A 316 -0.57 8.34 -5.67
N MET A 317 -1.08 7.85 -4.54
CA MET A 317 -2.07 6.77 -4.54
C MET A 317 -3.37 7.20 -5.22
N LEU A 318 -3.84 8.42 -4.95
CA LEU A 318 -5.05 8.96 -5.56
C LEU A 318 -4.95 9.02 -7.08
N ALA A 319 -3.84 9.53 -7.60
CA ALA A 319 -3.59 9.61 -9.04
C ALA A 319 -3.68 8.22 -9.73
N ARG A 320 -3.29 7.15 -9.04
CA ARG A 320 -3.38 5.77 -9.56
C ARG A 320 -4.78 5.17 -9.51
N THR A 321 -5.63 5.65 -8.61
CA THR A 321 -7.02 5.20 -8.51
C THR A 321 -7.96 5.89 -9.51
N GLY A 322 -7.46 6.87 -10.29
CA GLY A 322 -8.28 7.66 -11.20
C GLY A 322 -9.20 8.67 -10.49
N ALA A 323 -9.07 8.82 -9.16
CA ALA A 323 -9.80 9.82 -8.40
C ALA A 323 -9.24 11.23 -8.71
N PRO A 324 -10.10 12.23 -8.94
CA PRO A 324 -9.62 13.59 -9.19
C PRO A 324 -8.85 14.10 -7.95
N SER A 325 -7.66 14.66 -8.15
CA SER A 325 -6.94 15.37 -7.10
C SER A 325 -7.78 16.58 -6.68
N GLY A 326 -8.39 16.50 -5.50
CA GLY A 326 -9.20 17.59 -4.98
C GLY A 326 -8.35 18.83 -4.79
N SER A 327 -8.62 19.89 -5.56
CA SER A 327 -8.18 21.23 -5.19
C SER A 327 -8.94 21.64 -3.94
N ALA A 328 -8.18 21.86 -2.86
CA ALA A 328 -8.66 22.57 -1.68
C ALA A 328 -9.06 24.01 -2.02
#